data_AF-A0A7Y3BEJ2-F1
#
_entry.id   AF-A0A7Y3BEJ2-F1
#
_cell.length_a   1.000
_cell.length_b   1.000
_cell.length_c   1.000
_cell.angle_alpha   90.00
_cell.angle_beta   90.00
_cell.angle_gamma   90.00
#
_symmetry.space_group_name_H-M   'P 1'
#
loop_
_entity.id
_entity.type
_entity.pdbx_description
1 polymer ?
#
loop_
_entity_poly.entity_id
_entity_poly.type
_entity_poly.pdbx_seq_one_letter_code
_entity_poly.pdbx_strand_id
1 'polypeptide(L)'
;MTVLAKYQRLESEGIWRADEDAQRRDIIVSIGEATLTLTDLNEVALTHWSLPAIRRQNPGTRPAIYTPGDDTTETLEIADDEMVDAVEKVLRAVRKQGRHPGRLRTLIYGGISLAILVLTVFWLPGALSRYAASIIPEASRDSIGLRIATDIERLTGAHCEEPVARAALDRLTLRLFPNATPNVLILPSALETTQHLPGGTILVSHKLVEDFETVDVLAGFLLAENLRRTSYDPFERLLRDAGPTAVLGLLTTGNMSEDDLRAHAESLIVATPASLDPSQLASQFLETEIKPDDYTVAVSPSAETVKAFEIASAQISAAPLLTDSEWIALQQICED
;
A
#
# COMPACT_ATOMS: atom_id res chain seq x y z
N MET A 1 46.12 6.45 -22.96
CA MET A 1 47.48 5.92 -22.74
C MET A 1 47.53 5.32 -21.34
N THR A 2 47.83 4.03 -21.21
CA THR A 2 47.99 3.37 -19.91
C THR A 2 49.36 3.71 -19.33
N VAL A 3 49.50 3.70 -18.00
CA VAL A 3 50.80 3.95 -17.33
C VAL A 3 51.87 2.96 -17.82
N LEU A 4 51.47 1.73 -18.15
CA LEU A 4 52.32 0.66 -18.69
C LEU A 4 52.95 1.02 -20.04
N ALA A 5 52.22 1.65 -20.96
CA ALA A 5 52.74 2.04 -22.28
C ALA A 5 53.90 3.07 -22.21
N LYS A 6 54.03 3.79 -21.08
CA LYS A 6 55.12 4.75 -20.86
C LYS A 6 56.45 4.09 -20.49
N TYR A 7 56.43 2.86 -19.96
CA TYR A 7 57.59 2.20 -19.36
C TYR A 7 57.98 0.88 -20.06
N GLN A 8 57.36 0.54 -21.19
CA GLN A 8 57.51 -0.72 -21.94
C GLN A 8 58.93 -0.98 -22.50
N ARG A 9 59.88 -0.05 -22.32
CA ARG A 9 61.28 -0.17 -22.75
C ARG A 9 62.26 0.22 -21.65
N LEU A 10 61.79 0.31 -20.41
CA LEU A 10 62.66 0.58 -19.27
C LEU A 10 63.32 -0.73 -18.85
N GLU A 11 64.65 -0.73 -18.83
CA GLU A 11 65.49 -1.84 -18.44
C GLU A 11 66.46 -1.38 -17.36
N SER A 12 66.68 -2.21 -16.35
CA SER A 12 67.65 -1.92 -15.30
C SER A 12 68.35 -3.20 -14.85
N GLU A 13 69.55 -3.04 -14.31
CA GLU A 13 70.23 -4.12 -13.61
C GLU A 13 69.51 -4.43 -12.29
N GLY A 14 69.53 -5.70 -11.91
CA GLY A 14 69.00 -6.20 -10.65
C GLY A 14 69.71 -7.47 -10.22
N ILE A 15 69.49 -7.85 -8.97
CA ILE A 15 69.99 -9.11 -8.43
C ILE A 15 68.80 -10.02 -8.19
N TRP A 16 68.78 -11.17 -8.84
CA TRP A 16 67.75 -12.18 -8.63
C TRP A 16 68.29 -13.38 -7.86
N ARG A 17 67.43 -13.93 -7.03
CA ARG A 17 67.66 -15.14 -6.24
C ARG A 17 66.40 -16.00 -6.29
N ALA A 18 66.55 -17.25 -6.72
CA ALA A 18 65.45 -18.19 -6.87
C ALA A 18 64.90 -18.69 -5.52
N ASP A 19 65.79 -19.00 -4.57
CA ASP A 19 65.48 -19.52 -3.24
C ASP A 19 66.50 -19.01 -2.21
N GLU A 20 66.24 -19.15 -0.92
CA GLU A 20 67.10 -18.61 0.15
C GLU A 20 68.57 -19.07 0.06
N ASP A 21 68.80 -20.31 -0.37
CA ASP A 21 70.13 -20.92 -0.55
C ASP A 21 70.70 -20.75 -1.98
N ALA A 22 69.94 -20.17 -2.91
CA ALA A 22 70.36 -20.01 -4.28
C ALA A 22 71.38 -18.87 -4.45
N GLN A 23 72.33 -19.05 -5.38
CA GLN A 23 73.30 -18.03 -5.72
C GLN A 23 72.61 -16.78 -6.27
N ARG A 24 73.04 -15.60 -5.79
CA ARG A 24 72.66 -14.30 -6.35
C ARG A 24 73.18 -14.19 -7.78
N ARG A 25 72.28 -13.91 -8.72
CA ARG A 25 72.60 -13.72 -10.14
C ARG A 25 72.33 -12.28 -10.52
N ASP A 26 73.30 -11.67 -11.21
CA ASP A 26 73.10 -10.39 -11.86
C ASP A 26 72.21 -10.59 -13.08
N ILE A 27 71.17 -9.77 -13.19
CA ILE A 27 70.16 -9.89 -14.24
C ILE A 27 69.78 -8.52 -14.76
N ILE A 28 69.15 -8.51 -15.93
CA ILE A 28 68.46 -7.36 -16.49
C ILE A 28 66.96 -7.55 -16.26
N VAL A 29 66.32 -6.53 -15.70
CA VAL A 29 64.88 -6.47 -15.44
C VAL A 29 64.23 -5.57 -16.47
N SER A 30 63.21 -6.05 -17.15
CA SER A 30 62.42 -5.26 -18.11
C SER A 30 60.94 -5.25 -17.76
N ILE A 31 60.29 -4.08 -17.90
CA ILE A 31 58.84 -3.91 -17.68
C ILE A 31 58.11 -4.12 -19.02
N GLY A 32 57.29 -5.16 -19.11
CA GLY A 32 56.38 -5.42 -20.22
C GLY A 32 54.96 -4.86 -20.00
N GLU A 33 54.00 -5.31 -20.81
CA GLU A 33 52.62 -4.83 -20.74
C GLU A 33 51.86 -5.30 -19.47
N ALA A 34 52.17 -6.50 -18.98
CA ALA A 34 51.54 -7.08 -17.79
C ALA A 34 52.51 -7.88 -16.90
N THR A 35 53.78 -7.97 -17.31
CA THR A 35 54.80 -8.80 -16.67
C THR A 35 56.10 -8.04 -16.47
N LEU A 36 56.83 -8.42 -15.42
CA LEU A 36 58.23 -8.05 -15.21
C LEU A 36 59.07 -9.24 -15.68
N THR A 37 59.90 -9.05 -16.70
CA THR A 37 60.73 -10.11 -17.26
C THR A 37 62.15 -9.99 -16.72
N LEU A 38 62.71 -11.11 -16.26
CA LEU A 38 64.06 -11.19 -15.70
C LEU A 38 64.93 -11.99 -16.67
N THR A 39 65.97 -11.36 -17.22
CA THR A 39 66.90 -11.97 -18.20
C THR A 39 68.33 -11.98 -17.66
N ASP A 40 69.12 -13.00 -17.98
CA ASP A 40 70.56 -13.01 -17.72
C ASP A 40 71.32 -12.00 -18.61
N LEU A 41 72.61 -11.75 -18.34
CA LEU A 41 73.47 -10.82 -19.09
C LEU A 41 73.64 -11.19 -20.57
N ASN A 42 73.31 -12.43 -20.95
CA ASN A 42 73.28 -12.90 -22.34
C ASN A 42 71.87 -12.81 -22.98
N GLU A 43 70.96 -12.01 -22.40
CA GLU A 43 69.57 -11.81 -22.84
C GLU A 43 68.69 -13.07 -22.82
N VAL A 44 69.10 -14.12 -22.09
CA VAL A 44 68.31 -15.34 -21.92
C VAL A 44 67.29 -15.12 -20.80
N ALA A 45 66.00 -15.26 -21.09
CA ALA A 45 64.94 -15.12 -20.09
C ALA A 45 65.02 -16.23 -19.02
N LEU A 46 65.11 -15.81 -17.76
CA LEU A 46 65.16 -16.69 -16.59
C LEU A 46 63.76 -16.96 -16.05
N THR A 47 62.98 -15.90 -15.83
CA THR A 47 61.60 -15.98 -15.31
C THR A 47 60.80 -14.74 -15.68
N HIS A 48 59.48 -14.83 -15.53
CA HIS A 48 58.55 -13.74 -15.75
C HIS A 48 57.58 -13.63 -14.57
N TRP A 49 57.46 -12.44 -14.00
CA TRP A 49 56.57 -12.18 -12.87
C TRP A 49 55.34 -11.40 -13.29
N SER A 50 54.17 -11.79 -12.80
CA SER A 50 52.92 -11.05 -13.03
C SER A 50 52.92 -9.76 -12.20
N LEU A 51 52.91 -8.59 -12.85
CA LEU A 51 52.96 -7.28 -12.18
C LEU A 51 51.92 -7.13 -11.05
N PRO A 52 50.65 -7.58 -11.18
CA PRO A 52 49.66 -7.53 -10.10
C PRO A 52 50.02 -8.33 -8.85
N ALA A 53 50.86 -9.37 -8.98
CA ALA A 53 51.23 -10.26 -7.89
C ALA A 53 52.50 -9.82 -7.14
N ILE A 54 53.28 -8.90 -7.71
CA ILE A 54 54.54 -8.44 -7.13
C ILE A 54 54.28 -7.62 -5.86
N ARG A 55 55.04 -7.91 -4.80
CA ARG A 55 55.02 -7.13 -3.56
C ARG A 55 56.42 -6.67 -3.19
N ARG A 56 56.50 -5.43 -2.70
CA ARG A 56 57.73 -4.86 -2.12
C ARG A 56 57.86 -5.33 -0.68
N GLN A 57 58.96 -5.99 -0.32
CA GLN A 57 59.20 -6.51 1.03
C GLN A 57 59.78 -5.46 1.98
N ASN A 58 60.53 -4.47 1.47
CA ASN A 58 61.26 -3.49 2.28
C ASN A 58 60.90 -2.02 1.92
N PRO A 59 59.63 -1.60 2.10
CA PRO A 59 59.21 -0.24 1.77
C PRO A 59 60.04 0.82 2.52
N GLY A 60 60.47 1.85 1.81
CA GLY A 60 61.28 2.95 2.38
C GLY A 60 62.79 2.69 2.49
N THR A 61 63.27 1.50 2.14
CA THR A 61 64.71 1.17 2.13
C THR A 61 65.21 0.80 0.73
N ARG A 62 66.51 1.01 0.47
CA ARG A 62 67.19 0.74 -0.80
C ARG A 62 68.38 -0.23 -0.57
N PRO A 63 68.67 -1.16 -1.50
CA PRO A 63 67.94 -1.45 -2.75
C PRO A 63 66.54 -2.02 -2.48
N ALA A 64 65.60 -1.84 -3.42
CA ALA A 64 64.22 -2.30 -3.25
C ALA A 64 64.13 -3.81 -3.54
N ILE A 65 63.51 -4.55 -2.61
CA ILE A 65 63.34 -6.01 -2.67
C ILE A 65 61.89 -6.32 -3.02
N TYR A 66 61.71 -7.14 -4.07
CA TYR A 66 60.43 -7.58 -4.58
C TYR A 66 60.31 -9.11 -4.56
N THR A 67 59.09 -9.60 -4.37
CA THR A 67 58.75 -11.03 -4.40
C THR A 67 57.53 -11.29 -5.29
N PRO A 68 57.46 -12.41 -6.02
CA PRO A 68 56.30 -12.79 -6.80
C PRO A 68 55.28 -13.52 -5.91
N GLY A 69 54.36 -12.77 -5.30
CA GLY A 69 53.31 -13.32 -4.44
C GLY A 69 53.79 -13.74 -3.05
N ASP A 70 52.86 -14.30 -2.26
CA ASP A 70 53.09 -14.68 -0.85
C ASP A 70 53.57 -16.14 -0.69
N ASP A 71 53.55 -16.95 -1.77
CA ASP A 71 53.82 -18.40 -1.76
C ASP A 71 55.19 -18.79 -2.36
N THR A 72 56.06 -17.81 -2.66
CA THR A 72 57.37 -18.04 -3.28
C THR A 72 58.50 -17.42 -2.47
N THR A 73 59.68 -18.02 -2.56
CA THR A 73 60.95 -17.59 -1.94
C THR A 73 61.83 -16.78 -2.88
N GLU A 74 61.35 -16.51 -4.09
CA GLU A 74 62.10 -15.74 -5.09
C GLU A 74 62.20 -14.27 -4.68
N THR A 75 63.40 -13.70 -4.74
CA THR A 75 63.64 -12.29 -4.44
C THR A 75 64.35 -11.58 -5.57
N LEU A 76 63.89 -10.36 -5.86
CA LEU A 76 64.48 -9.46 -6.82
C LEU A 76 64.89 -8.16 -6.13
N GLU A 77 66.18 -7.86 -6.15
CA GLU A 77 66.74 -6.61 -5.64
C GLU A 77 66.99 -5.65 -6.81
N ILE A 78 66.41 -4.45 -6.77
CA ILE A 78 66.61 -3.39 -7.77
C ILE A 78 67.17 -2.15 -7.06
N ALA A 79 68.33 -1.68 -7.52
CA ALA A 79 68.98 -0.47 -6.99
C ALA A 79 68.59 0.80 -7.76
N ASP A 80 68.16 0.67 -9.02
CA ASP A 80 67.82 1.80 -9.89
C ASP A 80 66.53 2.50 -9.43
N ASP A 81 66.63 3.81 -9.18
CA ASP A 81 65.52 4.61 -8.66
C ASP A 81 64.41 4.81 -9.69
N GLU A 82 64.73 4.90 -10.98
CA GLU A 82 63.74 5.10 -12.04
C GLU A 82 62.89 3.84 -12.25
N MET A 83 63.53 2.66 -12.23
CA MET A 83 62.88 1.36 -12.28
C MET A 83 61.99 1.13 -11.07
N VAL A 84 62.48 1.42 -9.86
CA VAL A 84 61.67 1.26 -8.64
C VAL A 84 60.43 2.17 -8.69
N ASP A 85 60.59 3.43 -9.10
CA ASP A 85 59.47 4.36 -9.24
C ASP A 85 58.47 3.90 -10.30
N ALA A 86 58.94 3.33 -11.42
CA ALA A 86 58.10 2.80 -12.47
C ALA A 86 57.28 1.58 -11.98
N VAL A 87 57.93 0.60 -11.35
CA VAL A 87 57.27 -0.57 -10.75
C VAL A 87 56.24 -0.14 -9.71
N GLU A 88 56.56 0.80 -8.84
CA GLU A 88 55.62 1.30 -7.83
C GLU A 88 54.41 2.03 -8.44
N LYS A 89 54.62 2.86 -9.47
CA LYS A 89 53.53 3.56 -10.17
C LYS A 89 52.58 2.56 -10.82
N VAL A 90 53.12 1.51 -11.43
CA VAL A 90 52.33 0.43 -12.04
C VAL A 90 51.56 -0.34 -10.97
N LEU A 91 52.22 -0.75 -9.87
CA LEU A 91 51.58 -1.45 -8.76
C LEU A 91 50.44 -0.63 -8.13
N ARG A 92 50.63 0.68 -7.94
CA ARG A 92 49.57 1.58 -7.44
C ARG A 92 48.39 1.68 -8.40
N ALA A 93 48.65 1.77 -9.71
CA ALA A 93 47.60 1.83 -10.73
C ALA A 93 46.76 0.53 -10.75
N VAL A 94 47.41 -0.64 -10.66
CA VAL A 94 46.75 -1.95 -10.62
C VAL A 94 45.92 -2.11 -9.35
N ARG A 95 46.47 -1.77 -8.17
CA ARG A 95 45.73 -1.84 -6.89
C ARG A 95 44.50 -0.93 -6.86
N LYS A 96 44.58 0.26 -7.47
CA LYS A 96 43.46 1.21 -7.54
C LYS A 96 42.30 0.69 -8.39
N GLN A 97 42.54 -0.28 -9.27
CA GLN A 97 41.52 -0.85 -10.17
C GLN A 97 40.74 -2.03 -9.56
N GLY A 98 41.06 -2.43 -8.32
CA GLY A 98 40.25 -3.38 -7.55
C GLY A 98 38.84 -2.82 -7.28
N ARG A 99 37.84 -3.27 -8.05
CA ARG A 99 36.42 -2.84 -7.93
C ARG A 99 35.86 -3.24 -6.56
N HIS A 100 35.28 -2.29 -5.83
CA HIS A 100 34.58 -2.54 -4.56
C HIS A 100 33.18 -3.17 -4.82
N PRO A 101 32.95 -4.47 -4.58
CA PRO A 101 31.73 -5.15 -5.04
C PRO A 101 30.51 -5.04 -4.09
N GLY A 102 30.57 -4.20 -3.06
CA GLY A 102 29.53 -4.19 -2.01
C GLY A 102 28.32 -3.26 -2.24
N ARG A 103 28.49 -2.12 -2.94
CA ARG A 103 27.48 -1.04 -2.93
C ARG A 103 26.19 -1.35 -3.69
N LEU A 104 26.30 -2.11 -4.79
CA LEU A 104 25.12 -2.48 -5.59
C LEU A 104 24.24 -3.50 -4.84
N ARG A 105 24.87 -4.46 -4.15
CA ARG A 105 24.15 -5.48 -3.39
C ARG A 105 23.37 -4.88 -2.21
N THR A 106 23.95 -3.91 -1.51
CA THR A 106 23.27 -3.20 -0.41
C THR A 106 22.10 -2.35 -0.91
N LEU A 107 22.24 -1.69 -2.07
CA LEU A 107 21.15 -0.92 -2.67
C LEU A 107 19.99 -1.82 -3.10
N ILE A 108 20.28 -2.97 -3.69
CA ILE A 108 19.26 -3.93 -4.13
C ILE A 108 18.49 -4.49 -2.93
N TYR A 109 19.17 -5.00 -1.90
CA TYR A 109 18.48 -5.52 -0.73
C TYR A 109 17.73 -4.43 0.06
N GLY A 110 18.31 -3.24 0.18
CA GLY A 110 17.62 -2.10 0.80
C GLY A 110 16.36 -1.72 0.04
N GLY A 111 16.44 -1.67 -1.30
CA GLY A 111 15.30 -1.39 -2.17
C GLY A 111 14.19 -2.45 -2.05
N ILE A 112 14.54 -3.74 -2.08
CA ILE A 112 13.58 -4.83 -1.90
C ILE A 112 12.93 -4.77 -0.51
N SER A 113 13.72 -4.56 0.54
CA SER A 113 13.20 -4.50 1.92
C SER A 113 12.24 -3.32 2.10
N LEU A 114 12.59 -2.16 1.52
CA LEU A 114 11.72 -0.98 1.53
C LEU A 114 10.44 -1.23 0.73
N ALA A 115 10.54 -1.87 -0.44
CA ALA A 115 9.37 -2.20 -1.26
C ALA A 115 8.42 -3.15 -0.52
N ILE A 116 8.94 -4.18 0.16
CA ILE A 116 8.13 -5.09 0.99
C ILE A 116 7.46 -4.34 2.15
N LEU A 117 8.19 -3.45 2.83
CA LEU A 117 7.66 -2.67 3.93
C LEU A 117 6.54 -1.74 3.46
N VAL A 118 6.72 -1.04 2.34
CA VAL A 118 5.70 -0.22 1.71
C VAL A 118 4.48 -1.09 1.35
N LEU A 119 4.68 -2.22 0.69
CA LEU A 119 3.56 -3.11 0.32
C LEU A 119 2.81 -3.60 1.57
N THR A 120 3.52 -3.94 2.63
CA THR A 120 2.91 -4.43 3.87
C THR A 120 2.12 -3.34 4.59
N VAL A 121 2.65 -2.13 4.69
CA VAL A 121 1.97 -1.02 5.39
C VAL A 121 0.77 -0.49 4.60
N PHE A 122 0.87 -0.41 3.27
CA PHE A 122 -0.18 0.21 2.45
C PHE A 122 -1.22 -0.79 1.91
N TRP A 123 -0.86 -2.05 1.69
CA TRP A 123 -1.77 -3.03 1.07
C TRP A 123 -2.37 -4.03 2.06
N LEU A 124 -1.58 -4.51 3.04
CA LEU A 124 -2.04 -5.55 3.98
C LEU A 124 -3.29 -5.16 4.78
N PRO A 125 -3.44 -3.93 5.31
CA PRO A 125 -4.61 -3.59 6.12
C PRO A 125 -5.93 -3.74 5.35
N GLY A 126 -5.98 -3.26 4.11
CA GLY A 126 -7.18 -3.37 3.26
C GLY A 126 -7.43 -4.80 2.75
N ALA A 127 -6.37 -5.61 2.58
CA ALA A 127 -6.53 -7.02 2.25
C ALA A 127 -7.10 -7.82 3.44
N LEU A 128 -6.64 -7.53 4.65
CA LEU A 128 -7.12 -8.17 5.88
C LEU A 128 -8.59 -7.81 6.16
N SER A 129 -8.98 -6.54 6.03
CA SER A 129 -10.37 -6.13 6.27
C SER A 129 -11.36 -6.82 5.32
N ARG A 130 -11.03 -6.90 4.02
CA ARG A 130 -11.86 -7.60 3.02
C ARG A 130 -12.00 -9.08 3.31
N TYR A 131 -10.90 -9.73 3.67
CA TYR A 131 -10.91 -11.17 3.98
C TYR A 131 -11.66 -11.47 5.28
N ALA A 132 -11.50 -10.63 6.30
CA ALA A 132 -12.24 -10.76 7.53
C ALA A 132 -13.75 -10.56 7.29
N ALA A 133 -14.14 -9.53 6.54
CA ALA A 133 -15.53 -9.29 6.20
C ALA A 133 -16.18 -10.50 5.52
N SER A 134 -15.50 -11.17 4.57
CA SER A 134 -16.09 -12.29 3.82
C SER A 134 -16.31 -13.58 4.63
N ILE A 135 -15.66 -13.73 5.79
CA ILE A 135 -15.75 -14.95 6.61
C ILE A 135 -16.76 -14.81 7.75
N ILE A 136 -17.09 -13.57 8.13
CA ILE A 136 -17.91 -13.33 9.31
C ILE A 136 -19.38 -13.71 9.04
N PRO A 137 -19.98 -14.58 9.87
CA PRO A 137 -21.38 -14.98 9.75
C PRO A 137 -22.35 -13.80 9.87
N GLU A 138 -23.51 -13.90 9.22
CA GLU A 138 -24.56 -12.86 9.28
C GLU A 138 -24.99 -12.56 10.71
N ALA A 139 -25.18 -13.57 11.56
CA ALA A 139 -25.55 -13.38 12.96
C ALA A 139 -24.55 -12.50 13.75
N SER A 140 -23.25 -12.60 13.43
CA SER A 140 -22.24 -11.72 14.03
C SER A 140 -22.36 -10.29 13.51
N ARG A 141 -22.63 -10.11 12.22
CA ARG A 141 -22.87 -8.78 11.61
C ARG A 141 -24.08 -8.10 12.26
N ASP A 142 -25.16 -8.84 12.49
CA ASP A 142 -26.39 -8.32 13.13
C ASP A 142 -26.13 -7.88 14.57
N SER A 143 -25.43 -8.72 15.34
CA SER A 143 -25.11 -8.41 16.75
C SER A 143 -24.23 -7.16 16.89
N ILE A 144 -23.28 -6.96 15.97
CA ILE A 144 -22.41 -5.80 15.93
C ILE A 144 -23.19 -4.57 15.45
N GLY A 145 -24.03 -4.73 14.44
CA GLY A 145 -24.92 -3.68 13.94
C GLY A 145 -25.83 -3.12 15.03
N LEU A 146 -26.42 -3.99 15.86
CA LEU A 146 -27.26 -3.57 16.98
C LEU A 146 -26.47 -2.78 18.04
N ARG A 147 -25.24 -3.20 18.37
CA ARG A 147 -24.37 -2.47 19.31
C ARG A 147 -24.01 -1.08 18.78
N ILE A 148 -23.70 -0.99 17.48
CA ILE A 148 -23.44 0.30 16.83
C ILE A 148 -24.70 1.18 16.87
N ALA A 149 -25.88 0.61 16.61
CA ALA A 149 -27.15 1.34 16.70
C ALA A 149 -27.37 1.91 18.11
N THR A 150 -27.12 1.12 19.16
CA THR A 150 -27.20 1.59 20.56
C THR A 150 -26.19 2.71 20.86
N ASP A 151 -24.97 2.64 20.30
CA ASP A 151 -23.98 3.72 20.44
C ASP A 151 -24.41 4.99 19.71
N ILE A 152 -25.06 4.87 18.55
CA ILE A 152 -25.63 6.00 17.82
C ILE A 152 -26.79 6.61 18.60
N GLU A 153 -27.71 5.82 19.14
CA GLU A 153 -28.82 6.30 19.97
C GLU A 153 -28.33 7.09 21.19
N ARG A 154 -27.18 6.71 21.77
CA ARG A 154 -26.55 7.46 22.86
C ARG A 154 -26.06 8.85 22.42
N LEU A 155 -25.74 9.03 21.14
CA LEU A 155 -25.30 10.30 20.55
C LEU A 155 -26.47 11.14 20.01
N THR A 156 -27.49 10.49 19.46
CA THR A 156 -28.60 11.14 18.73
C THR A 156 -29.89 11.24 19.51
N GLY A 157 -30.05 10.48 20.59
CA GLY A 157 -31.33 10.16 21.20
C GLY A 157 -31.86 8.80 20.70
N ALA A 158 -32.77 8.20 21.48
CA ALA A 158 -33.45 6.97 21.08
C ALA A 158 -34.15 7.15 19.74
N HIS A 159 -34.21 6.08 18.93
CA HIS A 159 -34.95 6.13 17.67
C HIS A 159 -36.44 6.43 17.94
N CYS A 160 -37.06 7.12 17.01
CA CYS A 160 -38.45 7.52 17.12
C CYS A 160 -39.36 6.28 17.01
N GLU A 161 -40.25 6.11 17.97
CA GLU A 161 -41.11 4.94 18.10
C GLU A 161 -42.55 5.34 18.39
N GLU A 162 -43.36 5.45 17.34
CA GLU A 162 -44.81 5.60 17.42
C GLU A 162 -45.47 4.41 16.69
N PRO A 163 -46.38 3.63 17.33
CA PRO A 163 -46.89 2.38 16.76
C PRO A 163 -47.58 2.49 15.39
N VAL A 164 -48.33 3.56 15.14
CA VAL A 164 -49.07 3.73 13.87
C VAL A 164 -48.11 4.08 12.74
N ALA A 165 -47.21 5.02 12.98
CA ALA A 165 -46.13 5.43 12.11
C ALA A 165 -45.19 4.26 11.80
N ARG A 166 -44.84 3.45 12.81
CA ARG A 166 -44.03 2.24 12.65
C ARG A 166 -44.67 1.25 11.69
N ALA A 167 -45.98 1.01 11.83
CA ALA A 167 -46.70 0.13 10.92
C ALA A 167 -46.74 0.67 9.47
N ALA A 168 -46.85 1.98 9.30
CA ALA A 168 -46.75 2.62 7.98
C ALA A 168 -45.34 2.49 7.39
N LEU A 169 -44.29 2.69 8.19
CA LEU A 169 -42.90 2.51 7.78
C LEU A 169 -42.62 1.06 7.35
N ASP A 170 -43.11 0.09 8.12
CA ASP A 170 -42.95 -1.33 7.81
C ASP A 170 -43.66 -1.71 6.51
N ARG A 171 -44.86 -1.17 6.24
CA ARG A 171 -45.53 -1.36 4.95
C ARG A 171 -44.76 -0.75 3.78
N LEU A 172 -44.27 0.48 3.95
CA LEU A 172 -43.45 1.14 2.94
C LEU A 172 -42.21 0.29 2.64
N THR A 173 -41.45 -0.07 3.65
CA THR A 173 -40.20 -0.84 3.49
C THR A 173 -40.42 -2.23 2.89
N LEU A 174 -41.48 -2.94 3.28
CA LEU A 174 -41.88 -4.21 2.65
C LEU A 174 -42.23 -4.05 1.17
N ARG A 175 -42.89 -2.94 0.80
CA ARG A 175 -43.21 -2.62 -0.59
C ARG A 175 -41.96 -2.30 -1.40
N LEU A 176 -41.03 -1.52 -0.84
CA LEU A 176 -39.77 -1.16 -1.50
C LEU A 176 -38.83 -2.36 -1.67
N PHE A 177 -38.79 -3.26 -0.68
CA PHE A 177 -37.82 -4.34 -0.60
C PHE A 177 -38.48 -5.70 -0.29
N PRO A 178 -39.23 -6.27 -1.23
CA PRO A 178 -40.00 -7.51 -1.00
C PRO A 178 -39.14 -8.75 -0.77
N ASN A 179 -37.90 -8.76 -1.26
CA ASN A 179 -37.00 -9.92 -1.18
C ASN A 179 -36.06 -9.90 0.04
N ALA A 180 -35.70 -8.70 0.51
CA ALA A 180 -34.71 -8.52 1.56
C ALA A 180 -34.98 -7.20 2.31
N THR A 181 -35.99 -7.22 3.18
CA THR A 181 -36.49 -6.02 3.85
C THR A 181 -35.48 -5.51 4.89
N PRO A 182 -34.91 -4.31 4.71
CA PRO A 182 -34.02 -3.71 5.70
C PRO A 182 -34.81 -3.29 6.94
N ASN A 183 -34.18 -3.36 8.11
CA ASN A 183 -34.73 -2.70 9.29
C ASN A 183 -34.46 -1.19 9.18
N VAL A 184 -35.51 -0.37 9.17
CA VAL A 184 -35.35 1.10 9.08
C VAL A 184 -35.55 1.72 10.45
N LEU A 185 -34.63 2.56 10.92
CA LEU A 185 -34.72 3.30 12.18
C LEU A 185 -34.68 4.80 11.88
N ILE A 186 -35.66 5.55 12.37
CA ILE A 186 -35.71 7.01 12.24
C ILE A 186 -35.07 7.63 13.49
N LEU A 187 -34.08 8.49 13.29
CA LEU A 187 -33.33 9.15 14.35
C LEU A 187 -33.80 10.60 14.53
N PRO A 188 -34.02 11.04 15.79
CA PRO A 188 -34.54 12.38 16.08
C PRO A 188 -33.50 13.49 15.86
N SER A 189 -32.20 13.17 15.76
CA SER A 189 -31.18 14.19 15.55
C SER A 189 -29.86 13.66 14.97
N ALA A 190 -28.91 14.58 14.74
CA ALA A 190 -27.53 14.39 14.27
C ALA A 190 -27.32 13.86 12.85
N LEU A 191 -28.24 13.06 12.33
CA LEU A 191 -28.17 12.57 10.96
C LEU A 191 -28.80 13.57 9.98
N GLU A 192 -28.12 13.89 8.88
CA GLU A 192 -28.65 14.80 7.85
C GLU A 192 -29.51 14.09 6.80
N THR A 193 -29.19 12.84 6.46
CA THR A 193 -29.90 12.08 5.42
C THR A 193 -30.12 10.64 5.86
N THR A 194 -29.34 9.70 5.32
CA THR A 194 -29.44 8.26 5.58
C THR A 194 -28.06 7.67 5.76
N GLN A 195 -27.96 6.64 6.58
CA GLN A 195 -26.78 5.76 6.66
C GLN A 195 -27.22 4.32 6.84
N HIS A 196 -26.33 3.37 6.58
CA HIS A 196 -26.59 1.96 6.84
C HIS A 196 -25.60 1.39 7.85
N LEU A 197 -26.05 0.38 8.58
CA LEU A 197 -25.26 -0.38 9.53
C LEU A 197 -25.01 -1.80 9.02
N PRO A 198 -23.96 -2.46 9.54
CA PRO A 198 -23.84 -3.91 9.44
C PRO A 198 -25.11 -4.61 9.92
N GLY A 199 -25.45 -5.75 9.29
CA GLY A 199 -26.67 -6.50 9.62
C GLY A 199 -27.95 -5.97 8.96
N GLY A 200 -27.83 -4.98 8.06
CA GLY A 200 -28.93 -4.61 7.19
C GLY A 200 -29.84 -3.50 7.70
N THR A 201 -29.50 -2.86 8.82
CA THR A 201 -30.26 -1.71 9.33
C THR A 201 -29.95 -0.45 8.53
N ILE A 202 -30.97 0.35 8.20
CA ILE A 202 -30.85 1.68 7.58
C ILE A 202 -31.32 2.72 8.61
N LEU A 203 -30.47 3.68 8.88
CA LEU A 203 -30.74 4.85 9.71
C LEU A 203 -31.23 6.00 8.82
N VAL A 204 -32.28 6.68 9.25
CA VAL A 204 -32.96 7.75 8.51
C VAL A 204 -33.09 8.96 9.42
N SER A 205 -32.81 10.15 8.89
CA SER A 205 -33.04 11.40 9.63
C SER A 205 -34.53 11.72 9.70
N HIS A 206 -35.01 12.19 10.85
CA HIS A 206 -36.36 12.76 11.01
C HIS A 206 -36.68 13.84 9.96
N LYS A 207 -35.67 14.61 9.51
CA LYS A 207 -35.83 15.63 8.46
C LYS A 207 -36.41 15.06 7.16
N LEU A 208 -36.11 13.79 6.84
CA LEU A 208 -36.61 13.14 5.62
C LEU A 208 -38.12 12.84 5.67
N VAL A 209 -38.72 12.82 6.86
CA VAL A 209 -40.17 12.68 7.04
C VAL A 209 -40.86 14.02 7.36
N GLU A 210 -40.19 14.90 8.08
CA GLU A 210 -40.76 16.18 8.52
C GLU A 210 -40.63 17.31 7.48
N ASP A 211 -39.50 17.42 6.78
CA ASP A 211 -39.22 18.59 5.91
C ASP A 211 -39.83 18.45 4.50
N PHE A 212 -40.25 17.25 4.10
CA PHE A 212 -40.73 16.97 2.75
C PHE A 212 -42.23 16.70 2.70
N GLU A 213 -42.87 17.14 1.63
CA GLU A 213 -44.32 17.00 1.45
C GLU A 213 -44.74 15.60 1.00
N THR A 214 -43.86 14.86 0.30
CA THR A 214 -44.18 13.57 -0.34
C THR A 214 -43.32 12.42 0.18
N VAL A 215 -43.95 11.24 0.30
CA VAL A 215 -43.29 9.98 0.67
C VAL A 215 -42.27 9.51 -0.38
N ASP A 216 -42.41 9.97 -1.62
CA ASP A 216 -41.50 9.62 -2.73
C ASP A 216 -40.06 10.06 -2.45
N VAL A 217 -39.86 11.17 -1.72
CA VAL A 217 -38.53 11.62 -1.29
C VAL A 217 -37.90 10.60 -0.33
N LEU A 218 -38.62 10.20 0.73
CA LEU A 218 -38.17 9.19 1.68
C LEU A 218 -37.86 7.87 0.96
N ALA A 219 -38.76 7.43 0.09
CA ALA A 219 -38.57 6.21 -0.69
C ALA A 219 -37.30 6.27 -1.54
N GLY A 220 -37.04 7.41 -2.22
CA GLY A 220 -35.82 7.61 -2.99
C GLY A 220 -34.54 7.53 -2.15
N PHE A 221 -34.53 8.13 -0.96
CA PHE A 221 -33.41 8.01 -0.03
C PHE A 221 -33.20 6.57 0.44
N LEU A 222 -34.27 5.83 0.75
CA LEU A 222 -34.20 4.43 1.14
C LEU A 222 -33.65 3.54 0.01
N LEU A 223 -34.09 3.75 -1.23
CA LEU A 223 -33.59 3.03 -2.40
C LEU A 223 -32.10 3.32 -2.64
N ALA A 224 -31.71 4.59 -2.58
CA ALA A 224 -30.31 4.99 -2.71
C ALA A 224 -29.44 4.36 -1.62
N GLU A 225 -29.89 4.39 -0.36
CA GLU A 225 -29.12 3.84 0.76
C GLU A 225 -29.03 2.32 0.71
N ASN A 226 -30.12 1.64 0.32
CA ASN A 226 -30.08 0.20 0.10
C ASN A 226 -29.08 -0.17 -1.01
N LEU A 227 -29.04 0.60 -2.10
CA LEU A 227 -28.07 0.39 -3.18
C LEU A 227 -26.63 0.61 -2.71
N ARG A 228 -26.37 1.60 -1.83
CA ARG A 228 -25.05 1.81 -1.21
C ARG A 228 -24.66 0.60 -0.36
N ARG A 229 -25.57 0.15 0.50
CA ARG A 229 -25.40 -1.00 1.41
C ARG A 229 -25.06 -2.29 0.65
N THR A 230 -25.65 -2.51 -0.53
CA THR A 230 -25.37 -3.69 -1.35
C THR A 230 -24.13 -3.54 -2.23
N SER A 231 -23.79 -2.31 -2.62
CA SER A 231 -22.62 -2.04 -3.48
C SER A 231 -21.30 -2.01 -2.70
N TYR A 232 -21.34 -1.60 -1.43
CA TYR A 232 -20.18 -1.49 -0.56
C TYR A 232 -20.43 -2.26 0.74
N ASP A 233 -19.57 -3.23 1.09
CA ASP A 233 -19.74 -4.02 2.32
C ASP A 233 -19.61 -3.10 3.55
N PRO A 234 -20.69 -2.90 4.35
CA PRO A 234 -20.67 -2.06 5.54
C PRO A 234 -19.65 -2.56 6.57
N PHE A 235 -19.44 -3.88 6.60
CA PHE A 235 -18.51 -4.50 7.52
C PHE A 235 -17.06 -4.24 7.14
N GLU A 236 -16.76 -4.15 5.83
CA GLU A 236 -15.41 -3.77 5.37
C GLU A 236 -15.08 -2.34 5.84
N ARG A 237 -16.04 -1.42 5.78
CA ARG A 237 -15.87 -0.05 6.24
C ARG A 237 -15.59 0.00 7.75
N LEU A 238 -16.40 -0.69 8.56
CA LEU A 238 -16.18 -0.81 10.01
C LEU A 238 -14.76 -1.32 10.33
N LEU A 239 -14.32 -2.38 9.66
CA LEU A 239 -13.00 -2.96 9.88
C LEU A 239 -11.86 -2.03 9.44
N ARG A 240 -12.09 -1.23 8.40
CA ARG A 240 -11.11 -0.24 7.95
C ARG A 240 -10.97 0.91 8.94
N ASP A 241 -12.08 1.38 9.50
CA ASP A 241 -12.11 2.44 10.51
C ASP A 241 -11.47 1.99 11.82
N ALA A 242 -11.77 0.76 12.27
CA ALA A 242 -11.22 0.18 13.51
C ALA A 242 -9.74 -0.24 13.38
N GLY A 243 -9.26 -0.50 12.16
CA GLY A 243 -7.86 -0.82 11.89
C GLY A 243 -7.45 -2.27 12.15
N PRO A 244 -6.18 -2.61 11.84
CA PRO A 244 -5.73 -4.01 11.74
C PRO A 244 -5.71 -4.75 13.09
N THR A 245 -5.49 -4.04 14.20
CA THR A 245 -5.53 -4.63 15.55
C THR A 245 -6.92 -5.10 15.93
N ALA A 246 -7.95 -4.31 15.60
CA ALA A 246 -9.35 -4.67 15.82
C ALA A 246 -9.77 -5.85 14.92
N VAL A 247 -9.32 -5.87 13.66
CA VAL A 247 -9.53 -7.01 12.74
C VAL A 247 -8.95 -8.30 13.32
N LEU A 248 -7.70 -8.26 13.80
CA LEU A 248 -7.06 -9.43 14.42
C LEU A 248 -7.77 -9.85 15.72
N GLY A 249 -8.18 -8.88 16.54
CA GLY A 249 -8.97 -9.13 17.75
C GLY A 249 -10.28 -9.84 17.43
N LEU A 250 -11.01 -9.37 16.42
CA LEU A 250 -12.26 -9.99 15.98
C LEU A 250 -12.06 -11.41 15.45
N LEU A 251 -11.03 -11.65 14.63
CA LEU A 251 -10.76 -12.98 14.08
C LEU A 251 -10.32 -13.99 15.15
N THR A 252 -9.68 -13.52 16.23
CA THR A 252 -9.16 -14.39 17.29
C THR A 252 -10.14 -14.59 18.44
N THR A 253 -10.90 -13.56 18.80
CA THR A 253 -11.82 -13.56 19.95
C THR A 253 -13.29 -13.63 19.56
N GLY A 254 -13.62 -13.39 18.28
CA GLY A 254 -14.98 -13.30 17.79
C GLY A 254 -15.71 -12.01 18.18
N ASN A 255 -15.03 -11.02 18.78
CA ASN A 255 -15.65 -9.77 19.21
C ASN A 255 -14.80 -8.53 18.88
N MET A 256 -15.48 -7.38 18.78
CA MET A 256 -14.86 -6.05 18.65
C MET A 256 -14.95 -5.28 19.96
N SER A 257 -13.97 -4.40 20.21
CA SER A 257 -13.97 -3.54 21.40
C SER A 257 -15.08 -2.49 21.33
N GLU A 258 -15.65 -2.11 22.47
CA GLU A 258 -16.68 -1.06 22.53
C GLU A 258 -16.15 0.30 22.07
N ASP A 259 -14.86 0.57 22.26
CA ASP A 259 -14.26 1.83 21.83
C ASP A 259 -14.15 1.92 20.31
N ASP A 260 -13.84 0.81 19.62
CA ASP A 260 -13.83 0.75 18.15
C ASP A 260 -15.23 0.94 17.57
N LEU A 261 -16.25 0.33 18.19
CA LEU A 261 -17.64 0.46 17.75
C LEU A 261 -18.15 1.88 17.95
N ARG A 262 -17.85 2.51 19.09
CA ARG A 262 -18.19 3.90 19.38
C ARG A 262 -17.52 4.87 18.41
N ALA A 263 -16.22 4.70 18.15
CA ALA A 263 -15.50 5.54 17.19
C ALA A 263 -16.10 5.42 15.77
N HIS A 264 -16.54 4.22 15.38
CA HIS A 264 -17.23 4.02 14.11
C HIS A 264 -18.64 4.64 14.11
N ALA A 265 -19.41 4.54 15.19
CA ALA A 265 -20.70 5.22 15.33
C ALA A 265 -20.57 6.74 15.13
N GLU A 266 -19.57 7.36 15.76
CA GLU A 266 -19.26 8.79 15.59
C GLU A 266 -18.87 9.12 14.14
N SER A 267 -18.07 8.26 13.50
CA SER A 267 -17.67 8.45 12.09
C SER A 267 -18.85 8.37 11.12
N LEU A 268 -19.85 7.53 11.40
CA LEU A 268 -21.04 7.37 10.55
C LEU A 268 -21.93 8.61 10.55
N ILE A 269 -22.09 9.30 11.69
CA ILE A 269 -22.96 10.47 11.80
C ILE A 269 -22.48 11.61 10.89
N VAL A 270 -21.16 11.84 10.81
CA VAL A 270 -20.56 12.92 10.02
C VAL A 270 -20.15 12.52 8.61
N ALA A 271 -20.28 11.25 8.26
CA ALA A 271 -19.77 10.76 6.99
C ALA A 271 -20.65 11.17 5.80
N THR A 272 -20.00 11.66 4.76
CA THR A 272 -20.65 11.88 3.47
C THR A 272 -21.02 10.54 2.82
N PRO A 273 -22.26 10.36 2.34
CA PRO A 273 -22.67 9.15 1.64
C PRO A 273 -21.81 8.90 0.39
N ALA A 274 -21.53 7.63 0.11
CA ALA A 274 -20.79 7.25 -1.10
C ALA A 274 -21.58 7.61 -2.37
N SER A 275 -20.87 8.04 -3.41
CA SER A 275 -21.45 8.30 -4.72
C SER A 275 -21.97 7.01 -5.35
N LEU A 276 -23.16 7.06 -5.94
CA LEU A 276 -23.79 5.93 -6.64
C LEU A 276 -23.64 6.09 -8.15
N ASP A 277 -23.65 4.96 -8.87
CA ASP A 277 -23.79 4.97 -10.31
C ASP A 277 -25.21 5.45 -10.68
N PRO A 278 -25.35 6.55 -11.45
CA PRO A 278 -26.67 7.08 -11.82
C PRO A 278 -27.56 6.07 -12.53
N SER A 279 -26.99 5.20 -13.37
CA SER A 279 -27.74 4.23 -14.15
C SER A 279 -28.30 3.09 -13.28
N GLN A 280 -27.54 2.67 -12.27
CA GLN A 280 -27.98 1.64 -11.32
C GLN A 280 -29.12 2.15 -10.45
N LEU A 281 -29.00 3.38 -9.93
CA LEU A 281 -30.06 3.98 -9.12
C LEU A 281 -31.31 4.27 -9.96
N ALA A 282 -31.18 4.74 -11.20
CA ALA A 282 -32.30 4.91 -12.11
C ALA A 282 -33.03 3.59 -12.39
N SER A 283 -32.28 2.48 -12.50
CA SER A 283 -32.86 1.14 -12.68
C SER A 283 -33.64 0.69 -11.44
N GLN A 284 -33.17 1.01 -10.23
CA GLN A 284 -33.91 0.73 -9.00
C GLN A 284 -35.26 1.46 -8.97
N PHE A 285 -35.30 2.75 -9.32
CA PHE A 285 -36.55 3.50 -9.41
C PHE A 285 -37.55 2.88 -10.40
N LEU A 286 -37.07 2.41 -11.56
CA LEU A 286 -37.89 1.70 -12.55
C LEU A 286 -38.44 0.38 -11.99
N GLU A 287 -37.59 -0.44 -11.36
CA GLU A 287 -37.97 -1.74 -10.81
C GLU A 287 -39.01 -1.62 -9.69
N THR A 288 -38.93 -0.56 -8.88
CA THR A 288 -39.88 -0.31 -7.79
C THR A 288 -41.08 0.53 -8.19
N GLU A 289 -41.15 0.99 -9.45
CA GLU A 289 -42.17 1.88 -9.99
C GLU A 289 -42.34 3.20 -9.18
N ILE A 290 -41.22 3.78 -8.73
CA ILE A 290 -41.21 5.03 -7.95
C ILE A 290 -40.65 6.16 -8.79
N LYS A 291 -41.37 7.28 -8.82
CA LYS A 291 -40.93 8.45 -9.55
C LYS A 291 -39.76 9.14 -8.83
N PRO A 292 -38.60 9.33 -9.49
CA PRO A 292 -37.45 9.97 -8.88
C PRO A 292 -37.55 11.50 -8.82
N ASP A 293 -38.62 12.11 -9.34
CA ASP A 293 -38.75 13.56 -9.53
C ASP A 293 -38.51 14.35 -8.23
N ASP A 294 -39.28 14.06 -7.17
CA ASP A 294 -39.16 14.77 -5.89
C ASP A 294 -37.83 14.49 -5.20
N TYR A 295 -37.34 13.25 -5.29
CA TYR A 295 -36.01 12.88 -4.80
C TYR A 295 -34.89 13.66 -5.52
N THR A 296 -35.03 13.87 -6.82
CA THR A 296 -34.06 14.62 -7.64
C THR A 296 -33.99 16.07 -7.20
N VAL A 297 -35.14 16.68 -6.89
CA VAL A 297 -35.22 18.04 -6.34
C VAL A 297 -34.55 18.10 -4.97
N ALA A 298 -34.86 17.15 -4.08
CA ALA A 298 -34.32 17.09 -2.73
C ALA A 298 -32.78 16.93 -2.70
N VAL A 299 -32.21 16.05 -3.52
CA VAL A 299 -30.77 15.77 -3.53
C VAL A 299 -29.98 16.74 -4.42
N SER A 300 -30.62 17.33 -5.43
CA SER A 300 -29.97 18.19 -6.44
C SER A 300 -28.68 17.57 -7.01
N PRO A 301 -28.75 16.39 -7.64
CA PRO A 301 -27.57 15.64 -8.08
C PRO A 301 -26.93 16.24 -9.34
N SER A 302 -25.86 15.59 -9.82
CA SER A 302 -25.18 15.99 -11.06
C SER A 302 -26.13 15.95 -12.28
N ALA A 303 -25.86 16.76 -13.31
CA ALA A 303 -26.67 16.81 -14.53
C ALA A 303 -26.80 15.46 -15.25
N GLU A 304 -25.77 14.61 -15.17
CA GLU A 304 -25.81 13.23 -15.69
C GLU A 304 -26.86 12.39 -14.94
N THR A 305 -26.94 12.54 -13.63
CA THR A 305 -27.90 11.83 -12.77
C THR A 305 -29.32 12.32 -13.02
N VAL A 306 -29.52 13.64 -13.12
CA VAL A 306 -30.83 14.22 -13.47
C VAL A 306 -31.34 13.63 -14.77
N LYS A 307 -30.51 13.58 -15.82
CA LYS A 307 -30.90 13.01 -17.11
C LYS A 307 -31.29 11.53 -17.01
N ALA A 308 -30.54 10.73 -16.23
CA ALA A 308 -30.87 9.33 -16.02
C ALA A 308 -32.24 9.15 -15.34
N PHE A 309 -32.53 10.00 -14.34
CA PHE A 309 -33.79 9.99 -13.61
C PHE A 309 -34.98 10.50 -14.44
N GLU A 310 -34.80 11.51 -15.29
CA GLU A 310 -35.84 11.97 -16.23
C GLU A 310 -36.27 10.85 -17.20
N ILE A 311 -35.30 10.09 -17.74
CA ILE A 311 -35.56 8.95 -18.62
C ILE A 311 -36.31 7.85 -17.88
N ALA A 312 -35.95 7.58 -16.62
CA ALA A 312 -36.65 6.62 -15.79
C ALA A 312 -38.09 7.07 -15.49
N SER A 313 -38.26 8.31 -15.01
CA SER A 313 -39.57 8.88 -14.64
C SER A 313 -40.58 8.83 -15.78
N ALA A 314 -40.15 9.09 -17.02
CA ALA A 314 -41.00 9.04 -18.21
C ALA A 314 -41.64 7.66 -18.47
N GLN A 315 -41.08 6.59 -17.90
CA GLN A 315 -41.56 5.22 -18.06
C GLN A 315 -42.43 4.76 -16.88
N ILE A 316 -42.46 5.51 -15.78
CA ILE A 316 -43.10 5.11 -14.53
C ILE A 316 -44.49 5.74 -14.43
N SER A 317 -45.50 4.90 -14.15
CA SER A 317 -46.82 5.37 -13.77
C SER A 317 -46.88 5.52 -12.25
N ALA A 318 -47.14 6.73 -11.76
CA ALA A 318 -47.16 7.00 -10.32
C ALA A 318 -48.32 6.25 -9.65
N ALA A 319 -47.99 5.40 -8.67
CA ALA A 319 -48.95 4.81 -7.76
C ALA A 319 -48.62 5.26 -6.33
N PRO A 320 -49.62 5.65 -5.52
CA PRO A 320 -49.36 6.10 -4.15
C PRO A 320 -48.70 4.98 -3.34
N LEU A 321 -47.62 5.33 -2.63
CA LEU A 321 -46.87 4.40 -1.79
C LEU A 321 -47.57 4.16 -0.44
N LEU A 322 -48.12 5.23 0.14
CA LEU A 322 -48.87 5.25 1.39
C LEU A 322 -50.15 6.08 1.22
N THR A 323 -51.10 5.87 2.15
CA THR A 323 -52.25 6.77 2.30
C THR A 323 -51.84 8.07 3.00
N ASP A 324 -52.60 9.15 2.79
CA ASP A 324 -52.34 10.45 3.45
C ASP A 324 -52.28 10.32 4.97
N SER A 325 -53.14 9.49 5.57
CA SER A 325 -53.13 9.24 7.02
C SER A 325 -51.87 8.50 7.50
N GLU A 326 -51.35 7.58 6.71
CA GLU A 326 -50.11 6.86 7.02
C GLU A 326 -48.89 7.79 6.87
N TRP A 327 -48.91 8.67 5.88
CA TRP A 327 -47.87 9.67 5.70
C TRP A 327 -47.86 10.66 6.86
N ILE A 328 -49.01 11.24 7.23
CA ILE A 328 -49.11 12.16 8.37
C ILE A 328 -48.63 11.49 9.66
N ALA A 329 -49.00 10.22 9.90
CA ALA A 329 -48.50 9.48 11.06
C ALA A 329 -46.96 9.38 11.05
N LEU A 330 -46.33 9.13 9.90
CA LEU A 330 -44.87 9.12 9.76
C LEU A 330 -44.22 10.48 10.03
N GLN A 331 -44.85 11.58 9.64
CA GLN A 331 -44.31 12.92 9.91
C GLN A 331 -44.31 13.23 11.41
N GLN A 332 -45.18 12.60 12.20
CA GLN A 332 -45.28 12.79 13.65
C GLN A 332 -44.52 11.74 14.46
N ILE A 333 -43.74 10.86 13.82
CA ILE A 333 -43.11 9.72 14.50
C ILE A 333 -42.17 10.12 15.64
N CYS A 334 -41.59 11.32 15.58
CA CYS A 334 -40.64 11.85 16.56
C CYS A 334 -41.25 12.89 17.53
N GLU A 335 -42.58 13.13 17.50
CA GLU A 335 -43.23 14.21 18.27
C GLU A 335 -43.54 13.86 19.75
N ASP A 336 -43.22 12.66 20.23
CA ASP A 336 -43.53 12.19 21.60
C ASP A 336 -42.44 12.42 22.67
#